data_AF-A0A813ZJT6-F1
#
_entry.id   AF-A0A813ZJT6-F1
#
_cell.length_a   1.000
_cell.length_b   1.000
_cell.length_c   1.000
_cell.angle_alpha   90.00
_cell.angle_beta   90.00
_cell.angle_gamma   90.00
#
_symmetry.space_group_name_H-M   'P 1'
#
loop_
_entity.id
_entity.type
_entity.pdbx_description
1 polymer ?
#
loop_
_entity_poly.entity_id
_entity_poly.type
_entity_poly.pdbx_seq_one_letter_code
_entity_poly.pdbx_strand_id
1 'polypeptide(L)' 'MLQDLFDEDREDGDFSYQFPSSTSSKSIIEKPISPRNETDLCGLQNQGATCYLNALIQTLLFTPDFRGKH' A
#
# COMPACT_ATOMS: atom_id res chain seq x y z
N MET A 1 18.84 5.91 5.34
CA MET A 1 18.50 4.54 5.82
C MET A 1 17.08 4.10 5.45
N LEU A 2 16.01 4.87 5.73
CA LEU A 2 14.69 4.60 5.11
C LEU A 2 14.43 5.46 3.87
N GLN A 3 14.87 6.73 3.86
CA GLN A 3 14.79 7.60 2.67
C GLN A 3 15.55 7.00 1.47
N ASP A 4 16.80 6.55 1.66
CA ASP A 4 17.60 5.89 0.61
C ASP A 4 17.04 4.56 0.09
N LEU A 5 16.02 3.97 0.75
CA LEU A 5 15.35 2.76 0.26
C LEU A 5 14.21 3.09 -0.71
N PHE A 6 13.65 4.31 -0.62
CA PHE A 6 12.55 4.79 -1.47
C PHE A 6 13.03 5.77 -2.55
N ASP A 7 14.19 6.38 -2.37
CA ASP A 7 14.92 7.06 -3.44
C ASP A 7 15.60 6.00 -4.32
N GLU A 8 14.81 5.31 -5.14
CA GLU A 8 15.35 4.60 -6.31
C GLU A 8 16.01 5.65 -7.20
N ASP A 9 17.31 5.48 -7.45
CA ASP A 9 18.13 6.27 -8.36
C ASP A 9 17.34 6.60 -9.64
N ARG A 10 16.79 7.82 -9.69
CA ARG A 10 16.20 8.40 -10.91
C ARG A 10 17.34 8.79 -11.84
N GLU A 11 18.00 7.80 -12.41
CA GLU A 11 18.68 7.99 -13.68
C GLU A 11 17.57 8.16 -14.73
N ASP A 12 17.60 9.28 -15.47
CA ASP A 12 16.69 9.59 -16.59
C ASP A 12 16.93 8.64 -17.80
N GLY A 13 16.99 7.34 -17.54
CA GLY A 13 17.01 6.29 -18.54
C GLY A 13 15.57 5.96 -18.93
N ASP A 14 15.29 6.06 -20.22
CA ASP A 14 14.05 5.68 -20.90
C ASP A 14 13.67 4.22 -20.58
N PHE A 15 13.15 3.98 -19.39
CA PHE A 15 12.56 2.72 -18.97
C PHE A 15 11.08 2.90 -19.20
N SER A 16 10.60 2.43 -20.35
CA SER A 16 9.18 2.31 -20.63
C SER A 16 8.59 1.27 -19.67
N TYR A 17 8.35 1.67 -18.41
CA TYR A 17 7.36 1.02 -17.58
C TYR A 17 6.07 1.16 -18.37
N GLN A 18 5.70 0.09 -19.06
CA GLN A 18 4.33 -0.10 -19.52
C GLN A 18 3.50 -0.26 -18.25
N PHE A 19 3.24 0.86 -17.59
CA PHE A 19 2.10 0.98 -16.72
C PHE A 19 0.92 0.57 -17.60
N PRO A 20 0.16 -0.49 -17.24
CA PRO A 20 -1.09 -0.74 -17.93
C PRO A 20 -1.83 0.59 -17.89
N SER A 21 -2.16 1.11 -19.08
CA SER A 21 -2.90 2.35 -19.26
C SER A 21 -4.22 2.20 -18.50
N SER A 22 -4.20 2.56 -17.22
CA SER A 22 -5.36 2.57 -16.37
C SER A 22 -6.10 3.83 -16.74
N THR A 23 -6.92 3.66 -17.77
CA THR A 23 -8.05 4.52 -18.03
C THR A 23 -8.71 4.91 -16.72
N SER A 24 -8.83 6.23 -16.54
CA SER A 24 -9.64 6.91 -15.53
C SER A 24 -9.14 6.81 -14.09
N SER A 25 -8.45 7.88 -13.71
CA SER A 25 -8.74 8.66 -12.51
C SER A 25 -10.18 8.47 -12.04
N LYS A 26 -10.36 7.56 -11.09
CA LYS A 26 -11.48 7.58 -10.18
C LYS A 26 -10.90 7.55 -8.79
N SER A 27 -10.88 8.72 -8.14
CA SER A 27 -10.82 8.84 -6.69
C SER A 27 -12.11 8.24 -6.12
N ILE A 28 -12.24 6.93 -6.25
CA ILE A 28 -13.27 6.16 -5.61
C ILE A 28 -12.67 5.85 -4.24
N ILE A 29 -12.94 6.72 -3.27
CA ILE A 29 -13.16 6.20 -1.92
C ILE A 29 -14.50 5.48 -2.06
N GLU A 30 -14.45 4.23 -2.55
CA GLU A 30 -15.61 3.37 -2.66
C GLU A 30 -16.16 3.20 -1.26
N LYS A 31 -17.48 2.98 -1.18
CA LYS A 31 -18.23 2.69 0.04
C LYS A 31 -17.35 1.94 1.05
N PRO A 32 -17.38 2.30 2.35
CA PRO A 32 -16.52 1.71 3.37
C PRO A 32 -16.40 0.20 3.18
N ILE A 33 -15.16 -0.28 3.25
CA ILE A 33 -14.79 -1.69 3.07
C ILE A 33 -15.82 -2.54 3.82
N SER A 34 -16.37 -3.55 3.13
CA SER A 34 -17.33 -4.49 3.71
C SER A 34 -16.88 -4.93 5.11
N PRO A 35 -17.81 -5.22 6.04
CA PRO A 35 -17.48 -5.70 7.38
C PRO A 35 -16.44 -6.83 7.29
N ARG A 36 -15.49 -6.83 8.23
CA ARG A 36 -14.46 -7.87 8.29
C ARG A 36 -15.13 -9.23 8.51
N ASN A 37 -14.53 -10.26 7.92
CA ASN A 37 -14.97 -11.64 8.13
C ASN A 37 -14.77 -12.05 9.60
N GLU A 38 -15.27 -13.21 10.01
CA GLU A 38 -15.20 -13.74 11.38
C GLU A 38 -13.78 -13.78 11.98
N THR A 39 -12.74 -13.76 11.14
CA THR A 39 -11.33 -13.74 11.55
C THR A 39 -10.78 -12.34 11.85
N ASP A 40 -11.56 -11.28 11.63
CA ASP A 40 -11.13 -9.87 11.70
C ASP A 40 -9.94 -9.50 10.79
N LEU A 41 -9.58 -10.38 9.84
CA LEU A 41 -8.53 -10.15 8.87
C LEU A 41 -9.09 -9.49 7.60
N CYS A 42 -8.41 -8.45 7.09
CA CYS A 42 -8.70 -7.87 5.78
C CYS A 42 -7.41 -7.44 5.07
N GLY A 43 -7.39 -7.60 3.75
CA GLY A 43 -6.30 -7.09 2.90
C GLY A 43 -6.42 -5.59 2.63
N LEU A 44 -5.35 -5.00 2.10
CA LEU A 44 -5.32 -3.61 1.62
C LEU A 44 -5.12 -3.62 0.10
N GLN A 45 -5.98 -2.88 -0.62
CA GLN A 45 -5.82 -2.70 -2.06
C GLN A 45 -4.53 -1.92 -2.33
N ASN A 46 -3.77 -2.35 -3.33
CA ASN A 46 -2.59 -1.62 -3.79
C ASN A 46 -3.06 -0.43 -4.63
N GLN A 47 -2.71 0.78 -4.23
CA GLN A 47 -3.08 2.03 -4.93
C GLN A 47 -2.03 2.46 -5.97
N GLY A 48 -1.28 1.48 -6.50
CA GLY A 48 -0.17 1.68 -7.43
C GLY A 48 1.16 1.78 -6.69
N ALA A 49 2.10 0.89 -7.01
CA ALA A 49 3.44 0.82 -6.43
C ALA A 49 3.52 0.90 -4.88
N THR A 50 2.44 0.59 -4.14
CA THR A 50 2.36 0.73 -2.67
C THR A 50 2.27 -0.61 -1.94
N CYS A 51 2.49 -1.74 -2.63
CA CYS A 51 2.42 -3.07 -1.99
C CYS A 51 3.43 -3.25 -0.84
N TYR A 52 4.61 -2.65 -0.94
CA TYR A 52 5.60 -2.66 0.14
C TYR A 52 5.05 -2.00 1.41
N LEU A 53 4.32 -0.88 1.23
CA LEU A 53 3.71 -0.14 2.32
C LEU A 53 2.55 -0.93 2.93
N ASN A 54 1.72 -1.57 2.10
CA ASN A 54 0.64 -2.42 2.56
C ASN A 54 1.16 -3.57 3.44
N ALA A 55 2.26 -4.22 3.04
CA ALA A 55 2.90 -5.27 3.83
C ALA A 55 3.40 -4.74 5.17
N LEU A 56 4.08 -3.58 5.17
CA LEU A 56 4.57 -2.93 6.39
C LEU A 56 3.45 -2.58 7.36
N ILE A 57 2.35 -2.00 6.88
CA ILE A 57 1.19 -1.65 7.70
C ILE A 57 0.62 -2.90 8.39
N GLN A 58 0.47 -4.00 7.66
CA GLN A 58 -0.03 -5.26 8.24
C GLN A 58 0.94 -5.79 9.31
N THR A 59 2.26 -5.76 9.07
CA THR A 59 3.26 -6.14 10.08
C THR A 59 3.14 -5.32 11.37
N LEU A 60 2.99 -3.99 11.25
CA LEU A 60 2.84 -3.12 12.41
C LEU A 60 1.51 -3.35 13.15
N LEU A 61 0.41 -3.54 12.42
CA LEU A 61 -0.91 -3.80 13.01
C LEU A 61 -0.94 -5.09 13.85
N PHE A 62 -0.22 -6.13 13.42
CA PHE A 62 -0.10 -7.40 14.13
C PHE A 62 1.02 -7.43 15.18
N THR A 63 1.70 -6.31 15.39
CA THR A 63 2.66 -6.14 16.48
C THR A 63 1.97 -5.36 17.61
N PRO A 64 1.59 -6.02 18.73
CA PRO A 64 0.74 -5.42 19.76
C PRO A 64 1.27 -4.11 20.34
N ASP A 65 2.60 -4.01 20.49
CA ASP A 65 3.28 -2.85 21.06
C ASP A 65 3.04 -1.56 20.26
N PHE A 66 2.75 -1.67 18.96
CA PHE A 66 2.45 -0.53 18.10
C PHE A 66 0.95 -0.18 18.03
N ARG A 67 0.05 -1.02 18.55
CA ARG A 67 -1.41 -0.88 18.35
C ARG A 67 -2.09 0.09 19.34
N GLY A 68 -1.36 0.68 20.29
CA GLY A 68 -1.94 1.62 21.24
C GLY A 68 -3.02 0.98 22.10
N LYS A 69 -2.61 0.12 23.03
CA LYS A 69 -3.45 -0.36 24.13
C LYS A 69 -2.63 -0.27 25.42
N HIS A 70 -2.54 0.93 25.97
CA HIS A 70 -2.22 1.13 27.39
C HIS A 70 -3.53 1.35 28.15
#